data_AF-A0A3A3A3B0-F1
#
_entry.id   AF-A0A3A3A3B0-F1
#
_cell.length_a   1.000
_cell.length_b   1.000
_cell.length_c   1.000
_cell.angle_alpha   90.00
_cell.angle_beta   90.00
_cell.angle_gamma   90.00
#
_symmetry.space_group_name_H-M   'P 1'
#
loop_
_entity.id
_entity.type
_entity.pdbx_description
1 polymer ?
#
loop_
_entity_poly.entity_id
_entity_poly.type
_entity_poly.pdbx_seq_one_letter_code
_entity_poly.pdbx_strand_id
1 'polypeptide(L)'
;MAILVLIPLIEDPHPISEAAIALRRSYADMYAQAALASAESTTSDHSNTVVSRISNTNGDQGPQSLLHPSLPLALEPVLALLLLGVYEYCQRANRKQMRSRVYHALTLSMDLSLHARGSMDTEGLSSESRVWWMIMYLVYQSAIFNHSSPIVLVHDERITTPFPDICGSRELLPSLMRAQDVLLKTGAIAKELTDEKLRGPYNQIRERICEMDSLILGLASQLDHTQYMNTAEGADASASKNLWLMARYLVHTARIKLHRFRAFRDYPVFLDKFCDLSSINSFYLSDYPQELSPDRLADIDMRFPFSEQESTNISLKAALALSRILRSLQWPDPSYSESSSGPKPPEAIDGLTGISVPPAFHPRYPRSLPYLACCGMQSYYVLITLLRKVHTSLRVGDLSTCYYLLIHPEPGTEREDAERLIEELRHGSKLVCDFMSSNAVFEGVSDMAREVETIYSAQLHD
;
A
#
# COMPACT_ATOMS: atom_id res chain seq x y z
N MET A 1 -1.95 7.96 18.76
CA MET A 1 -0.86 8.91 19.10
C MET A 1 0.50 8.51 18.54
N ALA A 2 0.96 7.27 18.67
CA ALA A 2 2.30 6.85 18.19
C ALA A 2 2.62 7.20 16.72
N ILE A 3 1.65 7.00 15.81
CA ILE A 3 1.81 7.36 14.39
C ILE A 3 1.76 8.88 14.17
N LEU A 4 0.87 9.58 14.88
CA LEU A 4 0.63 11.01 14.68
C LEU A 4 1.76 11.88 15.19
N VAL A 5 2.40 11.53 16.31
CA VAL A 5 3.54 12.30 16.85
C VAL A 5 4.76 12.27 15.93
N LEU A 6 4.83 11.28 15.03
CA LEU A 6 5.85 11.27 13.98
C LEU A 6 5.61 12.36 12.95
N ILE A 7 4.41 12.90 12.79
CA ILE A 7 4.15 13.98 11.84
C ILE A 7 4.58 15.30 12.49
N PRO A 8 5.44 16.11 11.85
CA PRO A 8 5.85 17.40 12.39
C PRO A 8 4.67 18.33 12.64
N LEU A 9 4.82 19.25 13.60
CA LEU A 9 3.86 20.34 13.76
C LEU A 9 4.18 21.45 12.75
N ILE A 10 3.15 22.19 12.34
CA ILE A 10 3.28 23.28 11.37
C ILE A 10 4.14 24.41 11.95
N GLU A 11 4.09 24.60 13.27
CA GLU A 11 4.80 25.65 13.99
C GLU A 11 6.27 25.33 14.27
N ASP A 12 6.74 24.10 14.00
CA ASP A 12 8.13 23.72 14.22
C ASP A 12 9.04 24.37 13.15
N PRO A 13 9.99 25.25 13.54
CA PRO A 13 10.88 25.90 12.58
C PRO A 13 11.96 24.96 12.02
N HIS A 14 12.29 23.86 12.71
CA HIS A 14 13.36 22.94 12.30
C HIS A 14 12.93 21.46 12.39
N PRO A 15 11.85 21.06 11.70
CA PRO A 15 11.24 19.74 11.87
C PRO A 15 12.10 18.59 11.39
N ILE A 16 13.06 18.88 10.49
CA ILE A 16 13.97 17.90 9.88
C ILE A 16 15.29 17.79 10.69
N SER A 17 15.46 18.58 11.76
CA SER A 17 16.63 18.46 12.62
C SER A 17 16.69 17.09 13.28
N GLU A 18 17.91 16.55 13.44
CA GLU A 18 18.13 15.24 14.07
C GLU A 18 17.54 15.19 15.48
N ALA A 19 17.64 16.29 16.23
CA ALA A 19 17.04 16.43 17.56
C ALA A 19 15.50 16.34 17.53
N ALA A 20 14.84 17.03 16.60
CA ALA A 20 13.38 16.99 16.47
C ALA A 20 12.88 15.60 16.03
N ILE A 21 13.60 14.95 15.13
CA ILE A 21 13.33 13.57 14.70
C ILE A 21 13.48 12.60 15.89
N ALA A 22 14.59 12.69 16.62
CA ALA A 22 14.85 11.83 17.77
C ALA A 22 13.81 12.01 18.89
N LEU A 23 13.37 13.25 19.13
CA LEU A 23 12.33 13.54 20.11
C LEU A 23 10.98 12.92 19.70
N ARG A 24 10.56 13.11 18.45
CA ARG A 24 9.32 12.50 17.92
C ARG A 24 9.37 10.97 17.98
N ARG A 25 10.51 10.36 17.65
CA ARG A 25 10.74 8.92 17.78
C ARG A 25 10.54 8.44 19.22
N SER A 26 11.17 9.13 20.19
CA SER A 26 11.07 8.78 21.62
C SER A 26 9.62 8.80 22.12
N TYR A 27 8.86 9.84 21.78
CA TYR A 27 7.44 9.89 22.11
C TYR A 27 6.63 8.81 21.38
N ALA A 28 6.93 8.55 20.11
CA ALA A 28 6.24 7.52 19.34
C ALA A 28 6.43 6.13 19.98
N ASP A 29 7.66 5.80 20.40
CA ASP A 29 8.00 4.56 21.10
C ASP A 29 7.25 4.46 22.44
N MET A 30 7.23 5.55 23.23
CA MET A 30 6.51 5.60 24.50
C MET A 30 5.00 5.34 24.30
N TYR A 31 4.38 6.00 23.32
CA TYR A 31 2.96 5.79 23.02
C TYR A 31 2.69 4.38 22.48
N ALA A 32 3.60 3.81 21.68
CA ALA A 32 3.44 2.46 21.16
C ALA A 32 3.52 1.41 22.29
N GLN A 33 4.45 1.57 23.23
CA GLN A 33 4.57 0.70 24.40
C GLN A 33 3.35 0.81 25.31
N ALA A 34 2.87 2.03 25.59
CA ALA A 34 1.67 2.24 26.40
C ALA A 34 0.42 1.62 25.74
N ALA A 35 0.25 1.80 24.42
CA ALA A 35 -0.86 1.21 23.68
C ALA A 35 -0.83 -0.32 23.71
N LEU A 36 0.37 -0.91 23.59
CA LEU A 36 0.53 -2.35 23.68
C LEU A 36 0.19 -2.89 25.07
N ALA A 37 0.74 -2.28 26.13
CA ALA A 37 0.47 -2.68 27.50
C ALA A 37 -1.04 -2.60 27.84
N SER A 38 -1.72 -1.58 27.33
CA SER A 38 -3.17 -1.42 27.48
C SER A 38 -3.97 -2.50 26.73
N ALA A 39 -3.55 -2.87 25.52
CA ALA A 39 -4.20 -3.95 24.76
C ALA A 39 -3.99 -5.33 25.42
N GLU A 40 -2.84 -5.55 26.05
CA GLU A 40 -2.54 -6.80 26.76
C GLU A 40 -3.27 -6.89 28.13
N SER A 41 -3.38 -5.78 28.86
CA SER A 41 -4.09 -5.75 30.15
C SER A 41 -5.59 -6.00 30.00
N THR A 42 -6.22 -5.37 29.01
CA THR A 42 -7.64 -5.57 28.70
C THR A 42 -7.94 -7.03 28.34
N THR A 43 -7.05 -7.72 27.63
CA THR A 43 -7.20 -9.15 27.28
C THR A 43 -7.27 -10.04 28.52
N SER A 44 -6.51 -9.73 29.58
CA SER A 44 -6.53 -10.50 30.83
C SER A 44 -7.85 -10.37 31.61
N ASP A 45 -8.47 -9.20 31.57
CA ASP A 45 -9.75 -8.91 32.26
C ASP A 45 -10.98 -9.44 31.51
N HIS A 46 -10.91 -9.63 30.19
CA HIS A 46 -12.05 -10.09 29.38
C HIS A 46 -12.41 -11.56 29.63
N SER A 47 -11.48 -12.36 30.17
CA SER A 47 -11.76 -13.75 30.60
C SER A 47 -12.81 -13.85 31.72
N ASN A 48 -12.94 -12.83 32.56
CA ASN A 48 -13.86 -12.83 33.71
C ASN A 48 -15.14 -11.99 33.49
N THR A 49 -15.22 -11.18 32.42
CA THR A 49 -16.21 -10.09 32.34
C THR A 49 -17.23 -10.21 31.20
N VAL A 50 -16.98 -11.05 30.18
CA VAL A 50 -17.92 -11.25 29.05
C VAL A 50 -19.24 -11.89 29.51
N VAL A 51 -19.21 -12.74 30.54
CA VAL A 51 -20.43 -13.34 31.12
C VAL A 51 -21.25 -12.33 31.94
N SER A 52 -20.65 -11.23 32.43
CA SER A 52 -21.31 -10.27 33.33
C SER A 52 -21.95 -9.08 32.61
N ARG A 53 -21.38 -8.60 31.50
CA ARG A 53 -21.85 -7.36 30.83
C ARG A 53 -23.03 -7.55 29.87
N ILE A 54 -23.32 -8.78 29.43
CA ILE A 54 -24.50 -9.07 28.61
C ILE A 54 -25.79 -9.12 29.47
N SER A 55 -25.66 -9.25 30.80
CA SER A 55 -26.80 -9.38 31.73
C SER A 55 -27.32 -8.07 32.33
N ASN A 56 -26.61 -6.94 32.18
CA ASN A 56 -27.07 -5.65 32.73
C ASN A 56 -27.79 -4.81 31.69
N THR A 57 -29.00 -5.26 31.33
CA THR A 57 -30.03 -4.42 30.70
C THR A 57 -30.65 -3.50 31.75
N ASN A 58 -29.93 -2.48 32.21
CA ASN A 58 -30.52 -1.40 33.01
C ASN A 58 -29.77 -0.08 32.73
N GLY A 59 -30.30 0.69 31.78
CA GLY A 59 -30.41 2.16 31.83
C GLY A 59 -29.18 3.06 31.96
N ASP A 60 -27.98 2.57 32.23
CA ASP A 60 -26.80 3.42 32.38
C ASP A 60 -25.97 3.35 31.09
N GLN A 61 -25.76 4.51 30.45
CA GLN A 61 -24.87 4.57 29.29
C GLN A 61 -23.47 4.20 29.77
N GLY A 62 -23.06 2.96 29.50
CA GLY A 62 -21.72 2.50 29.78
C GLY A 62 -20.67 3.42 29.11
N PRO A 63 -19.40 3.35 29.55
CA PRO A 63 -18.36 4.21 29.01
C PRO A 63 -18.34 4.13 27.47
N GLN A 64 -18.45 5.29 26.82
CA GLN A 64 -18.40 5.39 25.36
C GLN A 64 -16.94 5.40 24.91
N SER A 65 -16.67 4.84 23.72
CA SER A 65 -15.33 4.91 23.15
C SER A 65 -14.94 6.36 22.85
N LEU A 66 -13.69 6.70 23.17
CA LEU A 66 -13.10 8.00 22.82
C LEU A 66 -12.78 8.12 21.32
N LEU A 67 -12.81 7.01 20.58
CA LEU A 67 -12.54 6.98 19.14
C LEU A 67 -13.80 7.31 18.32
N HIS A 68 -14.93 6.71 18.67
CA HIS A 68 -16.21 6.96 18.01
C HIS A 68 -17.39 6.50 18.89
N PRO A 69 -18.49 7.28 19.01
CA PRO A 69 -19.63 6.92 19.86
C PRO A 69 -20.28 5.57 19.54
N SER A 70 -20.24 5.14 18.26
CA SER A 70 -20.80 3.84 17.83
C SER A 70 -19.81 2.67 17.89
N LEU A 71 -18.59 2.88 18.38
CA LEU A 71 -17.58 1.84 18.49
C LEU A 71 -17.69 1.12 19.85
N PRO A 72 -17.96 -0.20 19.88
CA PRO A 72 -17.93 -0.97 21.11
C PRO A 72 -16.53 -0.96 21.74
N LEU A 73 -16.45 -0.72 23.06
CA LEU A 73 -15.17 -0.69 23.79
C LEU A 73 -14.33 -1.97 23.64
N ALA A 74 -14.99 -3.13 23.47
CA ALA A 74 -14.32 -4.41 23.28
C ALA A 74 -13.44 -4.45 22.00
N LEU A 75 -13.67 -3.54 21.04
CA LEU A 75 -12.89 -3.46 19.80
C LEU A 75 -11.65 -2.56 19.92
N GLU A 76 -11.53 -1.76 20.98
CA GLU A 76 -10.38 -0.85 21.14
C GLU A 76 -9.03 -1.59 21.20
N PRO A 77 -8.87 -2.70 21.94
CA PRO A 77 -7.62 -3.47 21.94
C PRO A 77 -7.28 -4.03 20.56
N VAL A 78 -8.29 -4.48 19.82
CA VAL A 78 -8.15 -5.01 18.45
C VAL A 78 -7.64 -3.92 17.51
N LEU A 79 -8.27 -2.75 17.53
CA LEU A 79 -7.87 -1.60 16.70
C LEU A 79 -6.49 -1.06 17.08
N ALA A 80 -6.17 -1.02 18.37
CA ALA A 80 -4.85 -0.64 18.86
C ALA A 80 -3.76 -1.57 18.29
N LEU A 81 -3.98 -2.89 18.32
CA LEU A 81 -3.05 -3.86 17.74
C LEU A 81 -2.91 -3.72 16.22
N LEU A 82 -3.98 -3.42 15.49
CA LEU A 82 -3.90 -3.17 14.04
C LEU A 82 -3.06 -1.92 13.73
N LEU A 83 -3.31 -0.82 14.43
CA LEU A 83 -2.52 0.41 14.28
C LEU A 83 -1.06 0.22 14.69
N LEU A 84 -0.80 -0.54 15.75
CA LEU A 84 0.56 -0.95 16.13
C LEU A 84 1.21 -1.78 15.02
N GLY A 85 0.48 -2.70 14.38
CA GLY A 85 0.98 -3.45 13.23
C GLY A 85 1.45 -2.53 12.10
N VAL A 86 0.65 -1.52 11.75
CA VAL A 86 1.02 -0.52 10.75
C VAL A 86 2.23 0.31 11.19
N TYR A 87 2.29 0.70 12.46
CA TYR A 87 3.43 1.42 13.04
C TYR A 87 4.73 0.61 12.96
N GLU A 88 4.72 -0.68 13.31
CA GLU A 88 5.90 -1.55 13.25
C GLU A 88 6.48 -1.62 11.83
N TYR A 89 5.62 -1.63 10.80
CA TYR A 89 6.07 -1.60 9.41
C TYR A 89 6.56 -0.21 9.00
N CYS A 90 5.70 0.81 9.12
CA CYS A 90 5.97 2.14 8.57
C CYS A 90 7.14 2.84 9.28
N GLN A 91 7.17 2.80 10.61
CA GLN A 91 8.21 3.48 11.39
C GLN A 91 9.45 2.61 11.60
N ARG A 92 9.29 1.31 11.89
CA ARG A 92 10.41 0.44 12.32
C ARG A 92 10.90 -0.53 11.25
N ALA A 93 10.31 -0.52 10.05
CA ALA A 93 10.57 -1.48 8.97
C ALA A 93 10.44 -2.96 9.41
N ASN A 94 9.71 -3.25 10.49
CA ASN A 94 9.68 -4.56 11.12
C ASN A 94 8.47 -5.39 10.66
N ARG A 95 8.63 -6.08 9.53
CA ARG A 95 7.58 -6.91 8.91
C ARG A 95 7.17 -8.11 9.78
N LYS A 96 8.10 -8.66 10.57
CA LYS A 96 7.84 -9.79 11.47
C LYS A 96 6.96 -9.34 12.64
N GLN A 97 7.28 -8.19 13.23
CA GLN A 97 6.51 -7.64 14.32
C GLN A 97 5.14 -7.15 13.85
N MET A 98 5.06 -6.49 12.68
CA MET A 98 3.78 -6.19 12.03
C MET A 98 2.89 -7.43 11.95
N ARG A 99 3.43 -8.53 11.41
CA ARG A 99 2.71 -9.81 11.32
C ARG A 99 2.25 -10.27 12.70
N SER A 100 3.15 -10.32 13.68
CA SER A 100 2.79 -10.73 15.04
C SER A 100 1.63 -9.91 15.64
N ARG A 101 1.64 -8.58 15.47
CA ARG A 101 0.58 -7.70 16.00
C ARG A 101 -0.75 -7.93 15.29
N VAL A 102 -0.74 -8.02 13.96
CA VAL A 102 -1.94 -8.26 13.16
C VAL A 102 -2.58 -9.61 13.48
N TYR A 103 -1.77 -10.67 13.66
CA TYR A 103 -2.29 -11.99 14.03
C TYR A 103 -2.78 -12.06 15.47
N HIS A 104 -2.21 -11.25 16.38
CA HIS A 104 -2.77 -11.08 17.71
C HIS A 104 -4.17 -10.44 17.62
N ALA A 105 -4.32 -9.37 16.84
CA ALA A 105 -5.63 -8.74 16.60
C ALA A 105 -6.64 -9.72 15.97
N LEU A 106 -6.20 -10.57 15.04
CA LEU A 106 -7.03 -11.63 14.44
C LEU A 106 -7.50 -12.66 15.46
N THR A 107 -6.64 -13.04 16.41
CA THR A 107 -7.02 -14.01 17.45
C THR A 107 -8.06 -13.40 18.38
N LEU A 108 -7.83 -12.17 18.87
CA LEU A 108 -8.80 -11.46 19.71
C LEU A 108 -10.13 -11.22 18.99
N SER A 109 -10.11 -10.93 17.70
CA SER A 109 -11.36 -10.75 16.94
C SER A 109 -12.12 -12.06 16.73
N MET A 110 -11.42 -13.20 16.63
CA MET A 110 -12.06 -14.51 16.63
C MET A 110 -12.68 -14.86 17.98
N ASP A 111 -12.01 -14.53 19.08
CA ASP A 111 -12.55 -14.71 20.44
C ASP A 111 -13.83 -13.88 20.65
N LEU A 112 -13.90 -12.69 20.05
CA LEU A 112 -15.10 -11.85 19.99
C LEU A 112 -16.12 -12.30 18.93
N SER A 113 -15.86 -13.40 18.21
CA SER A 113 -16.70 -13.93 17.14
C SER A 113 -16.99 -12.94 16.00
N LEU A 114 -16.07 -11.99 15.73
CA LEU A 114 -16.24 -10.99 14.66
C LEU A 114 -16.36 -11.60 13.26
N HIS A 115 -15.89 -12.84 13.07
CA HIS A 115 -15.92 -13.58 11.82
C HIS A 115 -17.28 -14.26 11.54
N ALA A 116 -18.09 -14.47 12.57
CA ALA A 116 -19.31 -15.27 12.51
C ALA A 116 -20.58 -14.42 12.75
N ARG A 117 -20.56 -13.13 12.36
CA ARG A 117 -21.68 -12.21 12.58
C ARG A 117 -22.59 -12.19 11.35
N GLY A 118 -23.71 -12.91 11.42
CA GLY A 118 -24.70 -12.96 10.33
C GLY A 118 -25.34 -11.60 9.99
N SER A 119 -26.12 -11.54 8.91
CA SER A 119 -26.65 -10.30 8.31
C SER A 119 -27.87 -9.70 9.03
N MET A 120 -27.84 -9.56 10.36
CA MET A 120 -28.91 -8.83 11.04
C MET A 120 -28.76 -7.32 10.77
N ASP A 121 -29.84 -6.63 10.45
CA ASP A 121 -29.83 -5.21 10.07
C ASP A 121 -29.78 -4.28 11.31
N THR A 122 -28.72 -4.36 12.11
CA THR A 122 -28.48 -3.42 13.22
C THR A 122 -27.29 -2.52 12.93
N GLU A 123 -27.44 -1.20 13.13
CA GLU A 123 -26.40 -0.18 12.91
C GLU A 123 -25.06 -0.49 13.62
N GLY A 124 -25.10 -1.22 14.74
CA GLY A 124 -23.91 -1.69 15.46
C GLY A 124 -23.06 -2.75 14.71
N LEU A 125 -23.64 -3.49 13.77
CA LEU A 125 -22.90 -4.48 12.96
C LEU A 125 -22.02 -3.84 11.89
N SER A 126 -22.25 -2.56 11.56
CA SER A 126 -21.43 -1.83 10.58
C SER A 126 -20.01 -1.60 11.08
N SER A 127 -19.83 -1.14 12.33
CA SER A 127 -18.50 -0.90 12.90
C SER A 127 -17.71 -2.21 13.06
N GLU A 128 -18.39 -3.25 13.50
CA GLU A 128 -17.82 -4.59 13.70
C GLU A 128 -17.40 -5.25 12.39
N SER A 129 -18.24 -5.16 11.35
CA SER A 129 -17.92 -5.64 10.01
C SER A 129 -16.74 -4.85 9.42
N ARG A 130 -16.72 -3.51 9.58
CA ARG A 130 -15.58 -2.68 9.17
C ARG A 130 -14.29 -3.12 9.86
N VAL A 131 -14.32 -3.37 11.17
CA VAL A 131 -13.15 -3.86 11.92
C VAL A 131 -12.71 -5.22 11.40
N TRP A 132 -13.61 -6.18 11.21
CA TRP A 132 -13.29 -7.51 10.67
C TRP A 132 -12.57 -7.43 9.31
N TRP A 133 -13.13 -6.69 8.36
CA TRP A 133 -12.55 -6.59 7.02
C TRP A 133 -11.25 -5.77 6.98
N MET A 134 -11.04 -4.82 7.90
CA MET A 134 -9.73 -4.16 8.07
C MET A 134 -8.67 -5.10 8.66
N ILE A 135 -9.04 -6.01 9.56
CA ILE A 135 -8.14 -7.06 10.04
C ILE A 135 -7.74 -7.95 8.86
N MET A 136 -8.71 -8.43 8.08
CA MET A 136 -8.45 -9.29 6.92
C MET A 136 -7.54 -8.60 5.89
N TYR A 137 -7.76 -7.30 5.64
CA TYR A 137 -6.86 -6.50 4.80
C TYR A 137 -5.42 -6.48 5.30
N LEU A 138 -5.21 -6.23 6.60
CA LEU A 138 -3.86 -6.21 7.17
C LEU A 138 -3.23 -7.61 7.28
N VAL A 139 -4.03 -8.67 7.45
CA VAL A 139 -3.56 -10.06 7.40
C VAL A 139 -2.96 -10.36 6.02
N TYR A 140 -3.69 -10.04 4.95
CA TYR A 140 -3.21 -10.21 3.58
C TYR A 140 -2.01 -9.30 3.27
N GLN A 141 -2.04 -8.04 3.72
CA GLN A 141 -0.92 -7.13 3.54
C GLN A 141 0.36 -7.65 4.23
N SER A 142 0.23 -8.18 5.46
CA SER A 142 1.35 -8.78 6.18
C SER A 142 1.88 -10.02 5.46
N ALA A 143 1.01 -10.82 4.85
CA ALA A 143 1.37 -12.01 4.09
C ALA A 143 2.19 -11.64 2.84
N ILE A 144 1.76 -10.61 2.11
CA ILE A 144 2.45 -10.05 0.94
C ILE A 144 3.86 -9.58 1.33
N PHE A 145 4.01 -8.81 2.40
CA PHE A 145 5.31 -8.27 2.84
C PHE A 145 6.29 -9.32 3.37
N ASN A 146 5.78 -10.45 3.86
CA ASN A 146 6.57 -11.55 4.39
C ASN A 146 6.77 -12.69 3.37
N HIS A 147 6.26 -12.57 2.13
CA HIS A 147 6.27 -13.63 1.11
C HIS A 147 5.76 -14.98 1.65
N SER A 148 4.68 -14.91 2.43
CA SER A 148 4.06 -16.05 3.11
C SER A 148 2.58 -16.12 2.77
N SER A 149 1.95 -17.28 3.01
CA SER A 149 0.48 -17.40 2.92
C SER A 149 -0.20 -16.84 4.16
N PRO A 150 -1.37 -16.20 4.03
CA PRO A 150 -2.20 -15.83 5.17
C PRO A 150 -2.76 -17.10 5.84
N ILE A 151 -2.94 -17.06 7.18
CA ILE A 151 -3.49 -18.21 7.92
C ILE A 151 -4.99 -18.36 7.65
N VAL A 152 -5.71 -17.25 7.48
CA VAL A 152 -7.14 -17.24 7.16
C VAL A 152 -7.35 -16.60 5.80
N LEU A 153 -8.13 -17.28 4.97
CA LEU A 153 -8.44 -16.86 3.61
C LEU A 153 -9.73 -16.04 3.58
N VAL A 154 -9.81 -15.05 2.68
CA VAL A 154 -11.01 -14.23 2.49
C VAL A 154 -12.25 -15.06 2.13
N HIS A 155 -12.07 -16.20 1.46
CA HIS A 155 -13.14 -17.10 1.02
C HIS A 155 -13.36 -18.29 1.95
N ASP A 156 -12.89 -18.21 3.20
CA ASP A 156 -13.11 -19.26 4.19
C ASP A 156 -14.59 -19.33 4.57
N GLU A 157 -15.20 -20.52 4.45
CA GLU A 157 -16.64 -20.74 4.68
C GLU A 157 -17.08 -20.41 6.11
N ARG A 158 -16.14 -20.38 7.06
CA ARG A 158 -16.42 -20.02 8.46
C ARG A 158 -16.65 -18.52 8.63
N ILE A 159 -16.31 -17.70 7.64
CA ILE A 159 -16.54 -16.26 7.65
C ILE A 159 -17.95 -15.99 7.15
N THR A 160 -18.85 -15.64 8.07
CA THR A 160 -20.24 -15.25 7.75
C THR A 160 -20.48 -13.75 7.82
N THR A 161 -19.48 -12.98 8.28
CA THR A 161 -19.55 -11.53 8.39
C THR A 161 -19.66 -10.86 7.02
N PRO A 162 -20.73 -10.10 6.74
CA PRO A 162 -20.93 -9.47 5.45
C PRO A 162 -19.94 -8.33 5.20
N PHE A 163 -19.70 -8.00 3.93
CA PHE A 163 -18.98 -6.77 3.58
C PHE A 163 -19.80 -5.54 3.99
N PRO A 164 -19.21 -4.58 4.72
CA PRO A 164 -19.92 -3.38 5.12
C PRO A 164 -20.13 -2.45 3.94
N ASP A 165 -21.22 -1.70 4.01
CA ASP A 165 -21.49 -0.60 3.09
C ASP A 165 -20.64 0.62 3.48
N ILE A 166 -19.92 1.19 2.51
CA ILE A 166 -19.14 2.41 2.66
C ILE A 166 -19.64 3.42 1.63
N CYS A 167 -20.32 4.48 2.09
CA CYS A 167 -20.91 5.52 1.25
C CYS A 167 -21.87 5.02 0.15
N GLY A 168 -22.63 3.95 0.42
CA GLY A 168 -23.54 3.35 -0.55
C GLY A 168 -22.84 2.45 -1.57
N SER A 169 -21.56 2.12 -1.37
CA SER A 169 -20.82 1.17 -2.18
C SER A 169 -20.59 -0.15 -1.44
N ARG A 170 -21.30 -1.19 -1.88
CA ARG A 170 -21.08 -2.58 -1.42
C ARG A 170 -19.95 -3.30 -2.17
N GLU A 171 -19.54 -2.79 -3.33
CA GLU A 171 -18.55 -3.44 -4.20
C GLU A 171 -17.11 -3.05 -3.89
N LEU A 172 -16.89 -1.96 -3.15
CA LEU A 172 -15.58 -1.39 -2.85
C LEU A 172 -14.66 -2.38 -2.10
N LEU A 173 -15.07 -2.83 -0.92
CA LEU A 173 -14.26 -3.75 -0.11
C LEU A 173 -14.05 -5.12 -0.78
N PRO A 174 -15.06 -5.76 -1.39
CA PRO A 174 -14.84 -6.96 -2.18
C PRO A 174 -13.78 -6.78 -3.27
N SER A 175 -13.82 -5.66 -3.99
CA SER A 175 -12.86 -5.34 -5.04
C SER A 175 -11.45 -5.13 -4.49
N LEU A 176 -11.33 -4.43 -3.34
CA LEU A 176 -10.07 -4.25 -2.63
C LEU A 176 -9.47 -5.60 -2.18
N MET A 177 -10.30 -6.51 -1.65
CA MET A 177 -9.85 -7.84 -1.25
C MET A 177 -9.43 -8.71 -2.42
N ARG A 178 -10.18 -8.67 -3.53
CA ARG A 178 -9.74 -9.29 -4.78
C ARG A 178 -8.39 -8.74 -5.23
N ALA A 179 -8.19 -7.42 -5.19
CA ALA A 179 -6.92 -6.81 -5.59
C ALA A 179 -5.74 -7.28 -4.72
N GLN A 180 -5.92 -7.43 -3.41
CA GLN A 180 -4.90 -7.98 -2.53
C GLN A 180 -4.59 -9.45 -2.81
N ASP A 181 -5.63 -10.28 -2.99
CA ASP A 181 -5.46 -11.71 -3.29
C ASP A 181 -4.71 -11.92 -4.61
N VAL A 182 -5.03 -11.12 -5.63
CA VAL A 182 -4.33 -11.10 -6.91
C VAL A 182 -2.86 -10.71 -6.75
N LEU A 183 -2.58 -9.65 -6.01
CA LEU A 183 -1.19 -9.24 -5.74
C LEU A 183 -0.40 -10.33 -5.01
N LEU A 184 -1.01 -11.00 -4.02
CA LEU A 184 -0.40 -12.11 -3.30
C LEU A 184 -0.07 -13.28 -4.24
N LYS A 185 -1.04 -13.73 -5.05
CA LYS A 185 -0.88 -14.84 -6.00
C LYS A 185 0.17 -14.53 -7.07
N THR A 186 0.17 -13.31 -7.60
CA THR A 186 1.22 -12.86 -8.52
C THR A 186 2.60 -12.86 -7.87
N GLY A 187 2.71 -12.50 -6.59
CA GLY A 187 3.95 -12.60 -5.84
C GLY A 187 4.50 -14.02 -5.77
N ALA A 188 3.63 -15.03 -5.65
CA ALA A 188 4.04 -16.44 -5.68
C ALA A 188 4.56 -16.86 -7.07
N ILE A 189 3.89 -16.43 -8.16
CA ILE A 189 4.35 -16.67 -9.53
C ILE A 189 5.71 -16.00 -9.78
N ALA A 190 5.87 -14.74 -9.39
CA ALA A 190 7.12 -14.01 -9.56
C ALA A 190 8.29 -14.68 -8.81
N LYS A 191 8.04 -15.20 -7.61
CA LYS A 191 9.03 -15.95 -6.83
C LYS A 191 9.42 -17.27 -7.49
N GLU A 192 8.47 -17.97 -8.09
CA GLU A 192 8.72 -19.21 -8.84
C GLU A 192 9.58 -18.94 -10.09
N LEU A 193 9.37 -17.80 -10.75
CA LEU A 193 10.15 -17.36 -11.92
C LEU A 193 11.60 -16.98 -11.57
N THR A 194 11.83 -16.44 -10.36
CA THR A 194 13.17 -16.07 -9.89
C THR A 194 13.92 -17.21 -9.21
N ASP A 195 13.27 -18.34 -8.92
CA ASP A 195 13.91 -19.53 -8.34
C ASP A 195 14.80 -20.25 -9.38
N GLU A 196 15.95 -20.76 -8.94
CA GLU A 196 16.94 -21.43 -9.80
C GLU A 196 16.39 -22.68 -10.48
N LYS A 197 15.32 -23.28 -9.94
CA LYS A 197 14.68 -24.49 -10.49
C LYS A 197 13.19 -24.25 -10.69
N LEU A 198 12.79 -23.94 -11.93
CA LEU A 198 11.38 -23.97 -12.32
C LEU A 198 10.86 -25.39 -12.20
N ARG A 199 9.90 -25.59 -11.29
CA ARG A 199 9.28 -26.89 -11.04
C ARG A 199 8.03 -27.03 -11.89
N GLY A 200 7.83 -28.22 -12.45
CA GLY A 200 6.59 -28.58 -13.15
C GLY A 200 6.58 -28.35 -14.67
N PRO A 201 5.49 -28.76 -15.34
CA PRO A 201 5.36 -28.74 -16.79
C PRO A 201 5.28 -27.32 -17.37
N TYR A 202 5.82 -27.13 -18.58
CA TYR A 202 5.81 -25.86 -19.32
C TYR A 202 4.42 -25.21 -19.40
N ASN A 203 3.41 -26.00 -19.80
CA ASN A 203 2.05 -25.48 -20.02
C ASN A 203 1.42 -24.93 -18.74
N GLN A 204 1.76 -25.49 -17.57
CA GLN A 204 1.13 -25.13 -16.30
C GLN A 204 1.50 -23.72 -15.84
N ILE A 205 2.78 -23.32 -15.92
CA ILE A 205 3.18 -21.96 -15.52
C ILE A 205 2.72 -20.93 -16.56
N ARG A 206 2.75 -21.30 -17.85
CA ARG A 206 2.29 -20.45 -18.95
C ARG A 206 0.81 -20.11 -18.81
N GLU A 207 -0.04 -21.12 -18.62
CA GLU A 207 -1.48 -20.95 -18.38
C GLU A 207 -1.74 -20.08 -17.14
N ARG A 208 -1.06 -20.36 -16.02
CA ARG A 208 -1.18 -19.56 -14.80
C ARG A 208 -0.82 -18.09 -15.02
N ILE A 209 0.20 -17.78 -15.82
CA ILE A 209 0.56 -16.39 -16.17
C ILE A 209 -0.52 -15.75 -17.04
N CYS A 210 -1.04 -16.45 -18.06
CA CYS A 210 -2.12 -15.94 -18.91
C CYS A 210 -3.42 -15.67 -18.14
N GLU A 211 -3.82 -16.61 -17.28
CA GLU A 211 -4.99 -16.49 -16.42
C GLU A 211 -4.83 -15.31 -15.45
N MET A 212 -3.64 -15.18 -14.84
CA MET A 212 -3.36 -14.09 -13.91
C MET A 212 -3.37 -12.73 -14.61
N ASP A 213 -2.75 -12.59 -15.78
CA ASP A 213 -2.78 -11.33 -16.53
C ASP A 213 -4.21 -10.95 -16.94
N SER A 214 -4.98 -11.93 -17.45
CA SER A 214 -6.39 -11.72 -17.82
C SER A 214 -7.24 -11.28 -16.62
N LEU A 215 -7.01 -11.89 -15.46
CA LEU A 215 -7.72 -11.57 -14.23
C LEU A 215 -7.34 -10.18 -13.68
N ILE A 216 -6.05 -9.82 -13.71
CA ILE A 216 -5.56 -8.47 -13.37
C ILE A 216 -6.21 -7.44 -14.29
N LEU A 217 -6.23 -7.70 -15.60
CA LEU A 217 -6.84 -6.84 -16.61
C LEU A 217 -8.33 -6.63 -16.37
N GLY A 218 -9.08 -7.71 -16.16
CA GLY A 218 -10.52 -7.64 -15.89
C GLY A 218 -10.84 -6.91 -14.59
N LEU A 219 -10.02 -7.07 -13.55
CA LEU A 219 -10.19 -6.31 -12.30
C LEU A 219 -9.83 -4.82 -12.49
N ALA A 220 -8.78 -4.50 -13.26
CA ALA A 220 -8.43 -3.11 -13.57
C ALA A 220 -9.57 -2.40 -14.31
N SER A 221 -10.16 -3.05 -15.32
CA SER A 221 -11.29 -2.47 -16.05
C SER A 221 -12.54 -2.32 -15.18
N GLN A 222 -12.84 -3.33 -14.34
CA GLN A 222 -13.96 -3.25 -13.38
C GLN A 222 -13.79 -2.07 -12.44
N LEU A 223 -12.59 -1.87 -11.89
CA LEU A 223 -12.29 -0.68 -11.13
C LEU A 223 -12.51 0.53 -12.02
N ASP A 224 -11.78 0.77 -13.10
CA ASP A 224 -11.91 2.00 -13.91
C ASP A 224 -13.37 2.38 -14.30
N HIS A 225 -14.26 1.41 -14.57
CA HIS A 225 -15.69 1.66 -14.84
C HIS A 225 -16.52 2.04 -13.60
N THR A 226 -16.17 1.52 -12.42
CA THR A 226 -16.93 1.73 -11.17
C THR A 226 -16.60 3.08 -10.53
N GLN A 227 -15.76 3.92 -11.17
CA GLN A 227 -15.40 5.25 -10.70
C GLN A 227 -16.55 6.27 -10.90
N TYR A 228 -17.73 6.00 -10.34
CA TYR A 228 -18.80 6.98 -10.14
C TYR A 228 -18.84 7.32 -8.65
N MET A 229 -17.97 8.24 -8.23
CA MET A 229 -17.98 8.71 -6.84
C MET A 229 -19.12 9.70 -6.67
N ASN A 230 -20.05 9.35 -5.78
CA ASN A 230 -21.06 10.26 -5.23
C ASN A 230 -20.43 11.61 -4.85
N THR A 231 -21.15 12.71 -5.05
CA THR A 231 -20.82 14.06 -4.52
C THR A 231 -20.87 14.15 -3.00
N ALA A 232 -20.73 13.01 -2.31
CA ALA A 232 -20.76 12.92 -0.86
C ALA A 232 -19.48 13.55 -0.30
N GLU A 233 -19.66 14.42 0.68
CA GLU A 233 -18.58 15.03 1.46
C GLU A 233 -18.55 14.37 2.84
N GLY A 234 -17.38 14.32 3.49
CA GLY A 234 -17.21 13.74 4.82
C GLY A 234 -16.07 12.72 4.92
N ALA A 235 -15.82 12.24 6.15
CA ALA A 235 -14.75 11.30 6.44
C ALA A 235 -14.93 9.97 5.70
N ASP A 236 -16.15 9.44 5.70
CA ASP A 236 -16.49 8.18 5.02
C ASP A 236 -16.32 8.29 3.49
N ALA A 237 -16.67 9.44 2.89
CA ALA A 237 -16.51 9.66 1.44
C ALA A 237 -15.03 9.76 1.04
N SER A 238 -14.22 10.47 1.84
CA SER A 238 -12.77 10.52 1.68
C SER A 238 -12.13 9.14 1.85
N ALA A 239 -12.55 8.37 2.87
CA ALA A 239 -12.08 7.01 3.09
C ALA A 239 -12.44 6.09 1.90
N SER A 240 -13.68 6.17 1.41
CA SER A 240 -14.16 5.41 0.25
C SER A 240 -13.31 5.68 -0.99
N LYS A 241 -13.06 6.95 -1.31
CA LYS A 241 -12.20 7.34 -2.43
C LYS A 241 -10.77 6.83 -2.28
N ASN A 242 -10.18 6.90 -1.09
CA ASN A 242 -8.83 6.40 -0.85
C ASN A 242 -8.75 4.87 -0.92
N LEU A 243 -9.74 4.13 -0.40
CA LEU A 243 -9.85 2.67 -0.55
C LEU A 243 -9.95 2.26 -2.02
N TRP A 244 -10.63 3.07 -2.81
CA TRP A 244 -10.76 2.84 -4.24
C TRP A 244 -9.43 3.03 -4.98
N LEU A 245 -8.72 4.12 -4.67
CA LEU A 245 -7.36 4.35 -5.16
C LEU A 245 -6.40 3.23 -4.72
N MET A 246 -6.51 2.75 -3.47
CA MET A 246 -5.75 1.60 -2.97
C MET A 246 -6.03 0.32 -3.77
N ALA A 247 -7.29 0.03 -4.13
CA ALA A 247 -7.63 -1.14 -4.93
C ALA A 247 -6.93 -1.10 -6.29
N ARG A 248 -7.04 0.02 -7.03
CA ARG A 248 -6.33 0.20 -8.31
C ARG A 248 -4.83 0.07 -8.16
N TYR A 249 -4.31 0.66 -7.09
CA TYR A 249 -2.90 0.67 -6.78
C TYR A 249 -2.37 -0.76 -6.62
N LEU A 250 -3.08 -1.61 -5.88
CA LEU A 250 -2.73 -3.02 -5.72
C LEU A 250 -2.78 -3.78 -7.05
N VAL A 251 -3.78 -3.51 -7.90
CA VAL A 251 -3.91 -4.13 -9.23
C VAL A 251 -2.76 -3.78 -10.15
N HIS A 252 -2.40 -2.49 -10.26
CA HIS A 252 -1.27 -2.10 -11.11
C HIS A 252 0.07 -2.57 -10.54
N THR A 253 0.19 -2.67 -9.21
CA THR A 253 1.35 -3.31 -8.58
C THR A 253 1.47 -4.77 -8.96
N ALA A 254 0.36 -5.52 -8.90
CA ALA A 254 0.33 -6.92 -9.33
C ALA A 254 0.75 -7.01 -10.80
N ARG A 255 0.26 -6.11 -11.63
CA ARG A 255 0.61 -6.07 -13.05
C ARG A 255 2.10 -5.86 -13.31
N ILE A 256 2.73 -4.90 -12.62
CA ILE A 256 4.19 -4.73 -12.69
C ILE A 256 4.87 -6.00 -12.19
N LYS A 257 4.47 -6.54 -11.04
CA LYS A 257 5.12 -7.70 -10.43
C LYS A 257 5.07 -8.95 -11.32
N LEU A 258 4.00 -9.13 -12.10
CA LEU A 258 3.88 -10.25 -13.05
C LEU A 258 4.84 -10.12 -14.23
N HIS A 259 5.01 -8.92 -14.78
CA HIS A 259 5.73 -8.68 -16.03
C HIS A 259 7.18 -8.18 -15.85
N ARG A 260 7.54 -7.64 -14.68
CA ARG A 260 8.83 -6.99 -14.43
C ARG A 260 10.01 -7.90 -14.74
N PHE A 261 9.96 -9.15 -14.28
CA PHE A 261 11.04 -10.11 -14.52
C PHE A 261 11.22 -10.38 -16.02
N ARG A 262 10.12 -10.58 -16.76
CA ARG A 262 10.17 -10.76 -18.22
C ARG A 262 10.67 -9.53 -18.96
N ALA A 263 10.33 -8.33 -18.47
CA ALA A 263 10.65 -7.05 -19.11
C ALA A 263 12.10 -6.58 -18.86
N PHE A 264 12.63 -6.81 -17.66
CA PHE A 264 13.88 -6.17 -17.21
C PHE A 264 14.90 -7.15 -16.63
N ARG A 265 14.54 -8.43 -16.48
CA ARG A 265 15.39 -9.49 -15.90
C ARG A 265 15.96 -9.13 -14.52
N ASP A 266 15.20 -8.31 -13.77
CA ASP A 266 15.59 -7.76 -12.47
C ASP A 266 16.96 -7.06 -12.46
N TYR A 267 17.31 -6.35 -13.54
CA TYR A 267 18.50 -5.51 -13.61
C TYR A 267 18.61 -4.57 -12.40
N PRO A 268 19.73 -4.55 -11.65
CA PRO A 268 19.82 -3.76 -10.42
C PRO A 268 19.93 -2.27 -10.73
N VAL A 269 19.05 -1.47 -10.15
CA VAL A 269 19.03 0.00 -10.28
C VAL A 269 19.38 0.71 -8.97
N PHE A 270 19.00 0.10 -7.85
CA PHE A 270 19.19 0.66 -6.51
C PHE A 270 20.47 0.12 -5.88
N LEU A 271 21.14 0.94 -5.07
CA LEU A 271 22.32 0.57 -4.29
C LEU A 271 21.97 -0.54 -3.30
N ASP A 272 20.87 -0.35 -2.57
CA ASP A 272 20.40 -1.26 -1.52
C ASP A 272 19.16 -2.07 -1.93
N LYS A 273 18.90 -3.13 -1.16
CA LYS A 273 17.81 -4.08 -1.45
C LYS A 273 16.49 -3.57 -0.90
N PHE A 274 15.56 -3.27 -1.80
CA PHE A 274 14.21 -2.84 -1.45
C PHE A 274 13.16 -3.78 -2.08
N CYS A 275 12.16 -4.19 -1.32
CA CYS A 275 10.86 -4.64 -1.86
C CYS A 275 10.77 -5.85 -2.83
N ASP A 276 11.84 -6.61 -3.03
CA ASP A 276 12.02 -7.67 -4.07
C ASP A 276 12.75 -7.18 -5.32
N LEU A 277 13.41 -6.03 -5.26
CA LEU A 277 14.27 -5.52 -6.31
C LEU A 277 15.72 -5.92 -6.03
N SER A 278 16.44 -6.30 -7.08
CA SER A 278 17.87 -6.54 -7.03
C SER A 278 18.61 -5.25 -6.68
N SER A 279 19.69 -5.38 -5.91
CA SER A 279 20.53 -4.27 -5.52
C SER A 279 21.93 -4.40 -6.10
N ILE A 280 22.53 -3.25 -6.38
CA ILE A 280 23.88 -3.13 -6.93
C ILE A 280 24.90 -3.70 -5.93
N ASN A 281 24.75 -3.39 -4.64
CA ASN A 281 25.63 -3.93 -3.60
C ASN A 281 25.54 -5.46 -3.50
N SER A 282 24.35 -6.04 -3.65
CA SER A 282 24.19 -7.51 -3.67
C SER A 282 24.81 -8.15 -4.91
N PHE A 283 24.84 -7.43 -6.04
CA PHE A 283 25.43 -7.91 -7.28
C PHE A 283 26.97 -7.93 -7.20
N TYR A 284 27.59 -6.91 -6.60
CA TYR A 284 29.05 -6.82 -6.46
C TYR A 284 29.64 -7.60 -5.28
N LEU A 285 28.88 -7.77 -4.18
CA LEU A 285 29.35 -8.50 -2.99
C LEU A 285 29.15 -10.02 -3.09
N SER A 286 28.41 -10.49 -4.09
CA SER A 286 28.37 -11.92 -4.42
C SER A 286 29.63 -12.27 -5.21
N ASP A 287 30.47 -13.16 -4.67
CA ASP A 287 31.70 -13.66 -5.34
C ASP A 287 31.43 -14.29 -6.72
N TYR A 288 30.16 -14.49 -7.08
CA TYR A 288 29.68 -14.76 -8.43
C TYR A 288 28.45 -13.88 -8.70
N PRO A 289 28.46 -12.95 -9.68
CA PRO A 289 27.23 -12.35 -10.14
C PRO A 289 26.35 -13.49 -10.67
N GLN A 290 25.24 -13.76 -10.01
CA GLN A 290 24.31 -14.82 -10.37
C GLN A 290 23.48 -14.35 -11.57
N GLU A 291 24.16 -14.06 -12.69
CA GLU A 291 23.49 -13.95 -13.97
C GLU A 291 22.88 -15.32 -14.28
N LEU A 292 21.57 -15.32 -14.54
CA LEU A 292 20.86 -16.54 -14.96
C LEU A 292 21.60 -17.15 -16.15
N SER A 293 21.94 -18.44 -16.05
CA SER A 293 22.62 -19.14 -17.14
C SER A 293 21.85 -18.98 -18.46
N PRO A 294 22.52 -18.96 -19.63
CA PRO A 294 21.86 -18.82 -20.94
C PRO A 294 20.72 -19.80 -21.16
N ASP A 295 20.90 -21.06 -20.72
CA ASP A 295 19.88 -22.11 -20.82
C ASP A 295 18.61 -21.78 -20.00
N ARG A 296 18.77 -21.07 -18.89
CA ARG A 296 17.65 -20.61 -18.04
C ARG A 296 16.90 -19.45 -18.65
N LEU A 297 17.60 -18.53 -19.29
CA LEU A 297 16.96 -17.45 -20.04
C LEU A 297 16.13 -18.03 -21.19
N ALA A 298 16.68 -19.01 -21.92
CA ALA A 298 15.94 -19.73 -22.96
C ALA A 298 14.72 -20.48 -22.40
N ASP A 299 14.85 -21.14 -21.25
CA ASP A 299 13.73 -21.84 -20.59
C ASP A 299 12.61 -20.86 -20.18
N ILE A 300 12.97 -19.68 -19.65
CA ILE A 300 12.02 -18.61 -19.33
C ILE A 300 11.37 -18.08 -20.61
N ASP A 301 12.13 -17.84 -21.67
CA ASP A 301 11.63 -17.36 -22.97
C ASP A 301 10.59 -18.32 -23.57
N MET A 302 10.77 -19.63 -23.38
CA MET A 302 9.83 -20.66 -23.84
C MET A 302 8.57 -20.75 -22.97
N ARG A 303 8.70 -20.54 -21.65
CA ARG A 303 7.61 -20.67 -20.67
C ARG A 303 6.75 -19.43 -20.55
N PHE A 304 7.33 -18.24 -20.71
CA PHE A 304 6.61 -16.99 -20.51
C PHE A 304 5.72 -16.69 -21.72
N PRO A 305 4.40 -16.50 -21.56
CA PRO A 305 3.49 -16.37 -22.69
C PRO A 305 3.61 -15.04 -23.45
N PHE A 306 4.24 -14.04 -22.85
CA PHE A 306 4.46 -12.71 -23.43
C PHE A 306 5.94 -12.49 -23.80
N SER A 307 6.16 -11.73 -24.85
CA SER A 307 7.49 -11.24 -25.20
C SER A 307 8.04 -10.25 -24.16
N GLU A 308 9.35 -10.01 -24.22
CA GLU A 308 10.03 -8.97 -23.45
C GLU A 308 9.41 -7.59 -23.75
N GLN A 309 9.14 -7.30 -25.03
CA GLN A 309 8.57 -6.03 -25.49
C GLN A 309 7.14 -5.82 -24.96
N GLU A 310 6.27 -6.83 -25.05
CA GLU A 310 4.90 -6.76 -24.52
C GLU A 310 4.92 -6.54 -23.01
N SER A 311 5.72 -7.31 -22.27
CA SER A 311 5.85 -7.19 -20.82
C SER A 311 6.40 -5.83 -20.40
N THR A 312 7.31 -5.27 -21.19
CA THR A 312 7.83 -3.93 -20.98
C THR A 312 6.75 -2.86 -21.16
N ASN A 313 5.97 -2.92 -22.25
CA ASN A 313 4.89 -1.98 -22.52
C ASN A 313 3.79 -2.06 -21.44
N ILE A 314 3.46 -3.29 -20.99
CA ILE A 314 2.53 -3.53 -19.90
C ILE A 314 3.04 -2.90 -18.59
N SER A 315 4.31 -3.12 -18.25
CA SER A 315 4.93 -2.56 -17.05
C SER A 315 4.96 -1.03 -17.09
N LEU A 316 5.30 -0.43 -18.25
CA LEU A 316 5.28 1.02 -18.47
C LEU A 316 3.90 1.61 -18.17
N LYS A 317 2.85 1.07 -18.79
CA LYS A 317 1.47 1.53 -18.60
C LYS A 317 1.05 1.44 -17.13
N ALA A 318 1.38 0.33 -16.47
CA ALA A 318 1.07 0.13 -15.05
C ALA A 318 1.83 1.12 -14.15
N ALA A 319 3.12 1.37 -14.41
CA ALA A 319 3.92 2.33 -13.64
C ALA A 319 3.43 3.77 -13.80
N LEU A 320 3.03 4.17 -15.01
CA LEU A 320 2.43 5.48 -15.26
C LEU A 320 1.03 5.61 -14.62
N ALA A 321 0.25 4.53 -14.56
CA ALA A 321 -1.02 4.52 -13.82
C ALA A 321 -0.77 4.68 -12.31
N LEU A 322 0.21 3.96 -11.75
CA LEU A 322 0.58 4.09 -10.34
C LEU A 322 1.05 5.49 -9.97
N SER A 323 1.92 6.11 -10.76
CA SER A 323 2.39 7.48 -10.49
C SER A 323 1.24 8.48 -10.43
N ARG A 324 0.23 8.33 -11.31
CA ARG A 324 -1.00 9.14 -11.29
C ARG A 324 -1.86 8.87 -10.06
N ILE A 325 -2.02 7.60 -9.66
CA ILE A 325 -2.76 7.22 -8.45
C ILE A 325 -2.12 7.81 -7.20
N LEU A 326 -0.79 7.71 -7.06
CA LEU A 326 -0.04 8.27 -5.93
C LEU A 326 -0.24 9.79 -5.81
N ARG A 327 -0.27 10.49 -6.95
CA ARG A 327 -0.58 11.93 -7.00
C ARG A 327 -2.02 12.23 -6.56
N SER A 328 -2.96 11.33 -6.82
CA SER A 328 -4.39 11.49 -6.53
C SER A 328 -4.79 11.14 -5.09
N LEU A 329 -3.88 10.57 -4.28
CA LEU A 329 -4.12 10.35 -2.85
C LEU A 329 -4.42 11.68 -2.16
N GLN A 330 -5.49 11.69 -1.36
CA GLN A 330 -5.95 12.90 -0.69
C GLN A 330 -5.24 13.08 0.66
N TRP A 331 -5.06 14.33 1.04
CA TRP A 331 -4.61 14.69 2.38
C TRP A 331 -5.68 14.33 3.41
N PRO A 332 -5.29 13.81 4.60
CA PRO A 332 -6.20 13.76 5.73
C PRO A 332 -6.70 15.17 6.03
N ASP A 333 -8.02 15.37 6.00
CA ASP A 333 -8.64 16.65 6.32
C ASP A 333 -9.07 16.62 7.80
N PRO A 334 -8.47 17.46 8.66
CA PRO A 334 -8.79 17.50 10.08
C PRO A 334 -10.17 18.10 10.37
N SER A 335 -10.83 18.71 9.38
CA SER A 335 -12.14 19.36 9.55
C SER A 335 -13.31 18.37 9.53
N TYR A 336 -13.10 17.12 9.10
CA TYR A 336 -14.09 16.06 9.19
C TYR A 336 -14.23 15.53 10.63
N SER A 337 -14.67 16.40 11.54
CA SER A 337 -15.29 15.96 12.79
C SER A 337 -16.79 15.90 12.55
N GLU A 338 -17.35 14.69 12.46
CA GLU A 338 -18.80 14.49 12.41
C GLU A 338 -19.41 14.84 13.78
N SER A 339 -19.54 16.13 14.05
CA SER A 339 -20.25 16.67 15.21
C SER A 339 -21.32 17.66 14.75
N SER A 340 -22.21 17.20 13.85
CA SER A 340 -23.35 17.98 13.37
C SER A 340 -24.72 17.48 13.86
N SER A 341 -24.80 16.64 14.90
CA SER A 341 -26.11 16.21 15.46
C SER A 341 -26.17 15.89 16.96
N GLY A 342 -25.28 16.45 17.80
CA GLY A 342 -25.34 16.31 19.27
C GLY A 342 -25.40 17.66 19.99
N PRO A 343 -26.02 17.77 21.19
CA PRO A 343 -26.03 19.03 21.93
C PRO A 343 -24.59 19.39 22.32
N LYS A 344 -24.21 20.64 22.02
CA LYS A 344 -22.88 21.19 22.30
C LYS A 344 -22.47 20.90 23.75
N PRO A 345 -21.29 20.30 24.01
CA PRO A 345 -20.73 20.30 25.36
C PRO A 345 -20.45 21.75 25.79
N PRO A 346 -20.58 22.08 27.09
CA PRO A 346 -20.31 23.42 27.58
C PRO A 346 -18.82 23.72 27.49
N GLU A 347 -18.50 24.81 26.77
CA GLU A 347 -17.28 25.61 26.84
C GLU A 347 -15.95 24.83 26.96
N ALA A 348 -15.48 24.27 25.84
CA ALA A 348 -14.07 24.00 25.64
C ALA A 348 -13.42 25.21 24.95
N ILE A 349 -12.70 25.99 25.76
CA ILE A 349 -11.64 26.97 25.45
C ILE A 349 -11.49 27.33 23.96
N ASP A 350 -11.96 28.53 23.60
CA ASP A 350 -11.65 29.25 22.35
C ASP A 350 -10.13 29.24 22.09
N GLY A 351 -9.70 28.61 21.00
CA GLY A 351 -8.29 28.67 20.59
C GLY A 351 -7.86 27.83 19.38
N LEU A 352 -8.62 26.82 18.95
CA LEU A 352 -8.15 25.89 17.89
C LEU A 352 -9.10 25.66 16.72
N THR A 353 -10.24 26.34 16.65
CA THR A 353 -11.15 26.24 15.50
C THR A 353 -10.80 27.30 14.45
N GLY A 354 -9.88 26.98 13.55
CA GLY A 354 -9.60 27.85 12.40
C GLY A 354 -8.23 27.70 11.75
N ILE A 355 -7.68 26.50 11.61
CA ILE A 355 -6.50 26.31 10.74
C ILE A 355 -6.99 25.83 9.38
N SER A 356 -7.42 26.79 8.55
CA SER A 356 -7.46 26.56 7.11
C SER A 356 -6.01 26.49 6.65
N VAL A 357 -5.50 25.27 6.43
CA VAL A 357 -4.11 25.05 6.03
C VAL A 357 -3.87 25.72 4.67
N PRO A 358 -2.95 26.69 4.55
CA PRO A 358 -2.71 27.35 3.28
C PRO A 358 -2.14 26.35 2.25
N PRO A 359 -2.51 26.45 0.96
CA PRO A 359 -2.10 25.52 -0.10
C PRO A 359 -0.59 25.47 -0.36
N ALA A 360 0.22 26.34 0.25
CA ALA A 360 1.67 26.42 0.09
C ALA A 360 2.48 25.45 0.97
N PHE A 361 1.87 24.81 1.98
CA PHE A 361 2.58 23.97 2.97
C PHE A 361 2.53 22.45 2.68
N HIS A 362 1.90 22.05 1.58
CA HIS A 362 1.63 20.65 1.23
C HIS A 362 2.82 19.73 0.86
N PRO A 363 4.02 20.17 0.42
CA PRO A 363 4.98 19.20 -0.13
C PRO A 363 5.71 18.34 0.92
N ARG A 364 5.61 18.64 2.22
CA ARG A 364 6.41 17.99 3.28
C ARG A 364 5.65 17.03 4.21
N TYR A 365 4.34 16.91 4.05
CA TYR A 365 3.53 16.04 4.90
C TYR A 365 3.19 14.74 4.16
N PRO A 366 2.98 13.61 4.85
CA PRO A 366 2.55 12.38 4.19
C PRO A 366 1.07 12.47 3.79
N ARG A 367 0.74 12.12 2.55
CA ARG A 367 -0.66 12.01 2.06
C ARG A 367 -1.36 10.74 2.54
N SER A 368 -0.59 9.72 2.88
CA SER A 368 -1.07 8.42 3.35
C SER A 368 -0.02 7.82 4.26
N LEU A 369 -0.36 6.76 5.01
CA LEU A 369 0.68 5.97 5.67
C LEU A 369 1.51 5.22 4.61
N PRO A 370 2.82 5.01 4.81
CA PRO A 370 3.71 4.52 3.78
C PRO A 370 3.72 3.00 3.62
N TYR A 371 2.61 2.31 3.93
CA TYR A 371 2.45 0.89 3.57
C TYR A 371 2.44 0.67 2.05
N LEU A 372 2.36 1.75 1.26
CA LEU A 372 2.49 1.76 -0.20
C LEU A 372 3.90 2.15 -0.69
N ALA A 373 4.89 2.39 0.18
CA ALA A 373 6.24 2.74 -0.29
C ALA A 373 6.83 1.65 -1.20
N CYS A 374 6.49 0.40 -0.92
CA CYS A 374 7.07 -0.71 -1.63
C CYS A 374 6.70 -0.75 -3.11
N CYS A 375 5.45 -0.43 -3.45
CA CYS A 375 5.01 -0.45 -4.83
C CYS A 375 5.32 0.87 -5.56
N GLY A 376 5.52 1.97 -4.82
CA GLY A 376 6.17 3.15 -5.39
C GLY A 376 7.59 2.83 -5.85
N MET A 377 8.38 2.06 -5.08
CA MET A 377 9.70 1.60 -5.52
C MET A 377 9.63 0.77 -6.81
N GLN A 378 8.66 -0.15 -6.90
CA GLN A 378 8.44 -0.96 -8.11
C GLN A 378 8.08 -0.10 -9.32
N SER A 379 7.23 0.90 -9.14
CA SER A 379 6.86 1.84 -10.20
C SER A 379 8.07 2.68 -10.63
N TYR A 380 8.82 3.22 -9.67
CA TYR A 380 9.99 4.05 -9.94
C TYR A 380 11.06 3.26 -10.70
N TYR A 381 11.31 2.02 -10.30
CA TYR A 381 12.20 1.09 -11.00
C TYR A 381 11.89 0.97 -12.49
N VAL A 382 10.61 0.78 -12.84
CA VAL A 382 10.19 0.66 -14.25
C VAL A 382 10.43 1.97 -14.99
N LEU A 383 10.00 3.10 -14.42
CA LEU A 383 10.09 4.41 -15.06
C LEU A 383 11.55 4.80 -15.31
N ILE A 384 12.42 4.60 -14.32
CA ILE A 384 13.82 5.00 -14.40
C ILE A 384 14.63 4.10 -15.34
N THR A 385 14.33 2.80 -15.36
CA THR A 385 14.97 1.85 -16.28
C THR A 385 14.64 2.19 -17.73
N LEU A 386 13.37 2.48 -18.01
CA LEU A 386 12.93 2.88 -19.34
C LEU A 386 13.44 4.25 -19.74
N LEU A 387 13.49 5.20 -18.81
CA LEU A 387 14.03 6.53 -19.08
C LEU A 387 15.50 6.44 -19.51
N ARG A 388 16.32 5.67 -18.80
CA ARG A 388 17.71 5.42 -19.18
C ARG A 388 17.81 4.75 -20.55
N LYS A 389 16.98 3.74 -20.83
CA LYS A 389 16.96 3.03 -22.11
C LYS A 389 16.66 3.99 -23.28
N VAL A 390 15.55 4.71 -23.21
CA VAL A 390 15.11 5.63 -24.28
C VAL A 390 16.10 6.78 -24.47
N HIS A 391 16.60 7.35 -23.37
CA HIS A 391 17.57 8.44 -23.43
C HIS A 391 18.91 8.01 -24.07
N THR A 392 19.42 6.82 -23.74
CA THR A 392 20.62 6.28 -24.38
C THR A 392 20.40 6.01 -25.86
N SER A 393 19.27 5.38 -26.24
CA SER A 393 18.93 5.14 -27.65
C SER A 393 18.84 6.45 -28.46
N LEU A 394 18.26 7.50 -27.86
CA LEU A 394 18.17 8.83 -28.47
C LEU A 394 19.57 9.47 -28.66
N ARG A 395 20.47 9.33 -27.69
CA ARG A 395 21.84 9.85 -27.76
C ARG A 395 22.69 9.15 -28.81
N VAL A 396 22.56 7.82 -28.91
CA VAL A 396 23.25 6.99 -29.90
C VAL A 396 22.69 7.20 -31.31
N GLY A 397 21.46 7.70 -31.43
CA GLY A 397 20.78 7.89 -32.71
C GLY A 397 20.15 6.61 -33.26
N ASP A 398 19.98 5.58 -32.43
CA ASP A 398 19.34 4.31 -32.79
C ASP A 398 18.14 4.04 -31.90
N LEU A 399 16.95 4.43 -32.39
CA LEU A 399 15.68 4.24 -31.71
C LEU A 399 15.01 2.89 -32.02
N SER A 400 15.61 2.04 -32.87
CA SER A 400 15.03 0.76 -33.29
C SER A 400 14.70 -0.15 -32.09
N THR A 401 15.56 -0.10 -31.06
CA THR A 401 15.42 -0.84 -29.79
C THR A 401 14.31 -0.31 -28.87
N CYS A 402 13.69 0.82 -29.21
CA CYS A 402 12.67 1.50 -28.42
C CYS A 402 11.34 1.73 -29.17
N TYR A 403 11.23 1.37 -30.45
CA TYR A 403 10.02 1.62 -31.25
C TYR A 403 8.73 1.05 -30.63
N TYR A 404 8.81 -0.11 -29.99
CA TYR A 404 7.65 -0.72 -29.31
C TYR A 404 7.15 0.07 -28.08
N LEU A 405 7.91 1.09 -27.65
CA LEU A 405 7.52 2.02 -26.58
C LEU A 405 6.88 3.31 -27.11
N LEU A 406 7.10 3.63 -28.39
CA LEU A 406 6.59 4.85 -29.02
C LEU A 406 5.13 4.64 -29.45
N ILE A 407 4.31 5.68 -29.31
CA ILE A 407 2.88 5.62 -29.66
C ILE A 407 2.77 5.91 -31.17
N HIS A 408 2.64 4.86 -31.97
CA HIS A 408 2.50 4.96 -33.44
C HIS A 408 3.57 5.82 -34.12
N PRO A 409 4.86 5.42 -34.07
CA PRO A 409 5.92 6.22 -34.68
C PRO A 409 5.71 6.33 -36.19
N GLU A 410 5.57 7.56 -36.70
CA GLU A 410 5.61 7.83 -38.13
C GLU A 410 7.07 8.05 -38.58
N PRO A 411 7.44 7.69 -39.82
CA PRO A 411 8.79 7.95 -40.31
C PRO A 411 9.13 9.44 -40.24
N GLY A 412 10.13 9.79 -39.42
CA GLY A 412 10.56 11.16 -39.18
C GLY A 412 10.08 11.79 -37.86
N THR A 413 9.08 11.20 -37.16
CA THR A 413 8.62 11.69 -35.85
C THR A 413 9.24 10.95 -34.68
N GLU A 414 10.06 9.93 -34.92
CA GLU A 414 10.51 9.00 -33.88
C GLU A 414 11.31 9.71 -32.79
N ARG A 415 12.04 10.76 -33.17
CA ARG A 415 12.79 11.60 -32.24
C ARG A 415 11.86 12.37 -31.30
N GLU A 416 10.83 13.01 -31.86
CA GLU A 416 9.84 13.79 -31.11
C GLU A 416 9.01 12.88 -30.18
N ASP A 417 8.64 11.70 -30.67
CA ASP A 417 7.94 10.70 -29.88
C ASP A 417 8.80 10.17 -28.71
N ALA A 418 10.10 9.97 -28.95
CA ALA A 418 11.05 9.58 -27.91
C ALA A 418 11.24 10.70 -26.87
N GLU A 419 11.35 11.96 -27.30
CA GLU A 419 11.43 13.12 -26.40
C GLU A 419 10.16 13.28 -25.56
N ARG A 420 8.98 13.07 -26.15
CA ARG A 420 7.70 13.03 -25.42
C ARG A 420 7.65 11.92 -24.38
N LEU A 421 8.10 10.72 -24.73
CA LEU A 421 8.16 9.59 -23.80
C LEU A 421 9.13 9.87 -22.65
N ILE A 422 10.28 10.47 -22.93
CA ILE A 422 11.25 10.91 -21.90
C ILE A 422 10.58 11.86 -20.91
N GLU A 423 9.82 12.85 -21.39
CA GLU A 423 9.12 13.79 -20.52
C GLU A 423 8.04 13.10 -19.66
N GLU A 424 7.26 12.19 -20.24
CA GLU A 424 6.26 11.42 -19.48
C GLU A 424 6.92 10.55 -18.40
N LEU A 425 8.05 9.91 -18.71
CA LEU A 425 8.82 9.10 -17.77
C LEU A 425 9.45 9.94 -16.65
N ARG A 426 10.01 11.11 -16.97
CA ARG A 426 10.55 12.06 -15.99
C ARG A 426 9.44 12.57 -15.06
N HIS A 427 8.31 12.99 -15.63
CA HIS A 427 7.17 13.44 -14.86
C HIS A 427 6.64 12.34 -13.94
N GLY A 428 6.45 11.12 -14.45
CA GLY A 428 6.05 9.97 -13.64
C GLY A 428 7.02 9.69 -12.50
N SER A 429 8.33 9.74 -12.78
CA SER A 429 9.39 9.52 -11.78
C SER A 429 9.37 10.60 -10.69
N LYS A 430 9.14 11.86 -11.07
CA LYS A 430 8.98 12.98 -10.13
C LYS A 430 7.80 12.78 -9.20
N LEU A 431 6.64 12.36 -9.72
CA LEU A 431 5.46 12.10 -8.89
C LEU A 431 5.70 11.01 -7.83
N VAL A 432 6.43 9.95 -8.20
CA VAL A 432 6.80 8.90 -7.25
C VAL A 432 7.83 9.41 -6.25
N CYS A 433 8.81 10.20 -6.69
CA CYS A 433 9.79 10.85 -5.80
C CYS A 433 9.09 11.72 -4.76
N ASP A 434 8.19 12.62 -5.18
CA ASP A 434 7.44 13.49 -4.28
C ASP A 434 6.62 12.69 -3.27
N PHE A 435 5.98 11.60 -3.71
CA PHE A 435 5.29 10.69 -2.81
C PHE A 435 6.24 10.09 -1.76
N MET A 436 7.41 9.59 -2.14
CA MET A 436 8.38 9.02 -1.19
C MET A 436 8.92 10.07 -0.22
N SER A 437 9.36 11.22 -0.73
CA SER A 437 9.89 12.34 0.06
C SER A 437 8.89 12.79 1.13
N SER A 438 7.61 12.89 0.75
CA SER A 438 6.52 13.27 1.66
C SER A 438 6.31 12.26 2.80
N ASN A 439 6.71 11.01 2.58
CA ASN A 439 6.61 9.91 3.54
C ASN A 439 7.90 9.65 4.34
N ALA A 440 9.01 10.34 4.02
CA ALA A 440 10.31 10.14 4.66
C ALA A 440 10.33 10.46 6.16
N VAL A 441 9.26 11.06 6.66
CA VAL A 441 8.98 11.25 8.09
C VAL A 441 8.92 9.92 8.86
N PHE A 442 8.54 8.85 8.19
CA PHE A 442 8.52 7.50 8.74
C PHE A 442 9.85 6.80 8.44
N GLU A 443 10.56 6.41 9.47
CA GLU A 443 11.95 5.92 9.32
C GLU A 443 12.03 4.63 8.51
N GLY A 444 11.02 3.77 8.58
CA GLY A 444 10.98 2.51 7.86
C GLY A 444 10.92 2.64 6.33
N VAL A 445 10.70 3.86 5.82
CA VAL A 445 10.72 4.15 4.38
C VAL A 445 11.68 5.29 4.02
N SER A 446 12.39 5.85 5.00
CA SER A 446 13.32 6.98 4.79
C SER A 446 14.46 6.63 3.83
N ASP A 447 15.00 5.40 3.91
CA ASP A 447 16.06 4.94 3.01
C ASP A 447 15.56 4.77 1.56
N MET A 448 14.32 4.28 1.37
CA MET A 448 13.69 4.21 0.05
C MET A 448 13.54 5.60 -0.57
N ALA A 449 13.11 6.58 0.24
CA ALA A 449 12.97 7.97 -0.22
C ALA A 449 14.30 8.59 -0.63
N ARG A 450 15.34 8.43 0.20
CA ARG A 450 16.69 8.93 -0.08
C ARG A 450 17.27 8.34 -1.36
N GLU A 451 17.06 7.05 -1.58
CA GLU A 451 17.52 6.34 -2.78
C GLU A 451 16.86 6.90 -4.05
N VAL A 452 15.54 7.04 -4.03
CA VAL A 452 14.76 7.60 -5.15
C VAL A 452 15.14 9.05 -5.43
N GLU A 453 15.31 9.88 -4.40
CA GLU A 453 15.75 11.28 -4.53
C GLU A 453 17.14 11.39 -5.15
N THR A 454 18.07 10.54 -4.71
CA THR A 454 19.46 10.51 -5.21
C THR A 454 19.48 10.16 -6.69
N ILE A 455 18.76 9.12 -7.09
CA ILE A 455 18.69 8.70 -8.49
C ILE A 455 18.00 9.76 -9.36
N TYR A 456 16.91 10.36 -8.87
CA TYR A 456 16.19 11.39 -9.60
C TYR A 456 17.05 12.64 -9.82
N SER A 457 17.78 13.06 -8.78
CA SER A 457 18.66 14.24 -8.85
C SER A 457 19.82 14.02 -9.82
N ALA A 458 20.43 12.83 -9.83
CA ALA A 458 21.48 12.49 -10.78
C ALA A 458 21.02 12.64 -12.25
N GLN A 459 19.74 12.33 -12.54
CA GLN A 459 19.19 12.43 -13.89
C GLN A 459 18.82 13.84 -14.36
N LEU A 460 18.77 14.83 -13.46
CA LEU A 460 18.61 16.24 -13.86
C LEU A 460 19.92 16.83 -14.38
N HIS A 461 21.05 16.19 -14.09
CA HIS A 461 22.39 16.63 -14.46
C HIS A 461 22.96 15.90 -15.68
N ASP A 462 22.29 14.83 -16.12
CA ASP A 462 22.54 14.10 -17.38
C ASP A 462 21.61 14.59 -18.49
#